data_AF-A0A6P3F6F8-F1
#
_entry.id   AF-A0A6P3F6F8-F1
#
_cell.length_a   1.000
_cell.length_b   1.000
_cell.length_c   1.000
_cell.angle_alpha   90.00
_cell.angle_beta   90.00
_cell.angle_gamma   90.00
#
_symmetry.space_group_name_H-M   'P 1'
#
loop_
_entity.id
_entity.type
_entity.pdbx_description
1 polymer ?
#
loop_
_entity_poly.entity_id
_entity_poly.type
_entity_poly.pdbx_seq_one_letter_code
_entity_poly.pdbx_strand_id
1 'polypeptide(L)'
;MLSSSCLPAVCKPVCPFCCCSEVVRAALEHSPGHEPVLRHGGLRVITACIPPTAGLSHFFEAETEYPIPAMQLALGQKQDGLERCVAALARVERTDFLSPMCIGEVAHVSAEITYTSKHSVEVQVNVMSENILTGAKKLTNKATLWYVPLSLKNVDKVLEVPPVVYSRQEQEEEGRKRYEAQKLERMGTKWRNGDVVQPVLNPEPNTVSYSQSSLIHLVGPSDCTLHGFVHGGVTMKLMDEVAGIVAARHCKTNIVTASVDAINFHDKIRKGCVITISGRMTFTSNKSMEIEVLVDADPVVGSSQKRYRAASAFFTYVSLSQEGRPLPVPQLVPETEDEKKRFEEGKGRYLQMKAKRQGQAEPQP
;
A
#
# COMPACT_ATOMS: atom_id res chain seq x y z
N MET A 1 -40.29 -20.87 -19.85
CA MET A 1 -39.64 -20.82 -18.52
C MET A 1 -38.14 -20.67 -18.74
N LEU A 2 -37.64 -19.44 -18.81
CA LEU A 2 -36.21 -19.14 -18.80
C LEU A 2 -35.96 -18.45 -17.46
N SER A 3 -35.49 -19.21 -16.47
CA SER A 3 -35.08 -18.67 -15.19
C SER A 3 -33.80 -17.87 -15.40
N SER A 4 -33.94 -16.55 -15.53
CA SER A 4 -32.84 -15.60 -15.37
C SER A 4 -32.38 -15.65 -13.91
N SER A 5 -31.48 -16.57 -13.60
CA SER A 5 -30.70 -16.52 -12.37
C SER A 5 -29.74 -15.34 -12.47
N CYS A 6 -30.21 -14.16 -12.08
CA CYS A 6 -29.34 -13.05 -11.71
C CYS A 6 -28.42 -13.57 -10.61
N LEU A 7 -27.14 -13.79 -10.95
CA LEU A 7 -26.09 -13.94 -9.95
C LEU A 7 -26.16 -12.70 -9.04
N PRO A 8 -26.28 -12.85 -7.71
CA PRO A 8 -26.29 -11.70 -6.81
C PRO A 8 -24.98 -10.93 -6.99
N ALA A 9 -25.08 -9.60 -7.06
CA ALA A 9 -23.96 -8.69 -7.19
C ALA A 9 -22.92 -9.03 -6.12
N VAL A 10 -21.80 -9.63 -6.56
CA VAL A 10 -20.69 -9.98 -5.69
C VAL A 10 -20.12 -8.67 -5.16
N CYS A 11 -20.27 -8.42 -3.85
CA CYS A 11 -19.59 -7.34 -3.16
C CYS A 11 -18.08 -7.48 -3.42
N LYS A 12 -17.56 -6.71 -4.37
CA LYS A 12 -16.12 -6.61 -4.60
C LYS A 12 -15.58 -5.64 -3.54
N PRO A 13 -14.70 -6.09 -2.63
CA PRO A 13 -14.06 -5.17 -1.70
C PRO A 13 -13.21 -4.19 -2.49
N VAL A 14 -13.37 -2.91 -2.17
CA VAL A 14 -12.55 -1.84 -2.72
C VAL A 14 -11.15 -1.94 -2.10
N CYS A 15 -10.11 -1.87 -2.94
CA CYS A 15 -8.71 -1.82 -2.50
C CYS A 15 -8.46 -0.56 -1.65
N PRO A 16 -8.21 -0.67 -0.32
CA PRO A 16 -8.12 0.51 0.55
C PRO A 16 -6.78 1.26 0.43
N PHE A 17 -5.81 0.73 -0.34
CA PHE A 17 -4.47 1.31 -0.46
C PHE A 17 -4.44 2.68 -1.17
N CYS A 18 -5.35 2.93 -2.11
CA CYS A 18 -5.44 4.23 -2.79
C CYS A 18 -5.76 5.37 -1.82
N CYS A 19 -6.65 5.12 -0.85
CA CYS A 19 -7.09 6.13 0.11
C CYS A 19 -5.97 6.58 1.08
N CYS A 20 -5.05 5.69 1.46
CA CYS A 20 -4.06 6.00 2.51
C CYS A 20 -2.93 6.93 2.04
N SER A 21 -2.48 6.84 0.78
CA SER A 21 -1.29 7.60 0.34
C SER A 21 -1.56 9.06 0.02
N GLU A 22 -2.77 9.39 -0.45
CA GLU A 22 -3.14 10.75 -0.88
C GLU A 22 -3.42 11.67 0.33
N VAL A 23 -3.96 11.11 1.41
CA VAL A 23 -4.35 11.83 2.64
C VAL A 23 -3.16 12.45 3.37
N VAL A 24 -2.00 11.77 3.36
CA VAL A 24 -0.79 12.25 4.04
C VAL A 24 -0.17 13.45 3.32
N ARG A 25 -0.30 13.53 1.99
CA ARG A 25 0.22 14.65 1.20
C ARG A 25 -0.50 15.95 1.52
N ALA A 26 -1.83 15.91 1.59
CA ALA A 26 -2.64 17.06 1.96
C ALA A 26 -2.28 17.59 3.37
N ALA A 27 -1.90 16.70 4.30
CA ALA A 27 -1.52 17.05 5.66
C ALA A 27 -0.20 17.82 5.78
N LEU A 28 0.79 17.51 4.93
CA LEU A 28 2.15 18.06 5.01
C LEU A 28 2.33 19.38 4.24
N GLU A 29 1.40 19.74 3.34
CA GLU A 29 1.52 20.94 2.49
C GLU A 29 0.89 22.22 3.11
N HIS A 30 0.19 22.16 4.26
CA HIS A 30 -0.57 23.30 4.82
C HIS A 30 -0.39 23.54 6.33
N SER A 31 0.69 24.22 6.75
CA SER A 31 0.80 24.81 8.09
C SER A 31 1.23 26.28 7.99
N PRO A 32 0.40 27.25 8.42
CA PRO A 32 0.79 28.65 8.48
C PRO A 32 1.39 29.02 9.85
N GLY A 33 2.50 29.76 9.83
CA GLY A 33 2.92 30.68 10.90
C GLY A 33 3.59 30.08 12.14
N HIS A 34 4.85 30.50 12.35
CA HIS A 34 5.81 30.13 13.41
C HIS A 34 6.60 28.83 13.21
N GLU A 35 7.77 28.74 13.87
CA GLU A 35 8.81 27.70 13.71
C GLU A 35 8.18 26.33 13.40
N PRO A 36 8.73 25.57 12.44
CA PRO A 36 8.08 24.36 11.94
C PRO A 36 8.13 23.28 13.02
N VAL A 37 7.16 23.31 13.93
CA VAL A 37 6.98 22.32 14.98
C VAL A 37 5.76 21.51 14.62
N LEU A 38 5.96 20.23 14.32
CA LEU A 38 4.86 19.29 14.10
C LEU A 38 4.27 18.91 15.47
N ARG A 39 2.95 18.76 15.56
CA ARG A 39 2.28 18.30 16.78
C ARG A 39 1.84 16.85 16.62
N HIS A 40 2.14 16.02 17.62
CA HIS A 40 1.53 14.71 17.76
C HIS A 40 0.00 14.86 17.89
N GLY A 41 -0.80 13.97 17.30
CA GLY A 41 -2.27 14.10 17.33
C GLY A 41 -2.87 15.03 16.29
N GLY A 42 -2.10 15.56 15.32
CA GLY A 42 -2.62 16.39 14.23
C GLY A 42 -3.53 15.60 13.27
N LEU A 43 -4.76 15.32 13.71
CA LEU A 43 -5.74 14.52 12.99
C LEU A 43 -6.30 15.30 11.79
N ARG A 44 -6.15 14.76 10.59
CA ARG A 44 -6.92 15.21 9.41
C ARG A 44 -7.81 14.08 8.95
N VAL A 45 -9.11 14.35 8.88
CA VAL A 45 -10.14 13.40 8.43
C VAL A 45 -10.53 13.78 7.00
N ILE A 46 -10.32 12.87 6.07
CA ILE A 46 -10.82 12.99 4.69
C ILE A 46 -11.94 11.96 4.53
N THR A 47 -13.10 12.42 4.03
CA THR A 47 -14.30 11.60 3.83
C THR A 47 -14.52 11.44 2.33
N ALA A 48 -14.56 10.21 1.82
CA ALA A 48 -14.80 9.91 0.42
C ALA A 48 -15.93 8.88 0.26
N CYS A 49 -16.86 9.12 -0.68
CA CYS A 49 -17.95 8.20 -1.00
C CYS A 49 -17.52 7.19 -2.08
N ILE A 50 -17.93 5.92 -1.96
CA ILE A 50 -17.70 4.91 -3.02
C ILE A 50 -18.86 4.95 -4.03
N PRO A 51 -18.67 5.45 -5.27
CA PRO A 51 -19.75 5.52 -6.24
C PRO A 51 -20.14 4.14 -6.82
N PRO A 52 -21.42 3.93 -7.20
CA PRO A 52 -21.94 2.66 -7.71
C PRO A 52 -21.49 2.29 -9.14
N THR A 53 -20.90 3.21 -9.90
CA THR A 53 -20.47 3.02 -11.30
C THR A 53 -18.98 2.70 -11.47
N ALA A 54 -18.23 2.54 -10.39
CA ALA A 54 -16.81 2.20 -10.48
C ALA A 54 -16.62 0.70 -10.82
N GLY A 55 -16.55 0.39 -12.12
CA GLY A 55 -15.61 -0.62 -12.57
C GLY A 55 -14.20 -0.26 -12.08
N LEU A 56 -13.28 -1.24 -12.03
CA LEU A 56 -11.88 -1.15 -11.54
C LEU A 56 -11.05 0.07 -12.02
N SER A 57 -11.57 0.91 -12.90
CA SER A 57 -10.93 2.03 -13.58
C SER A 57 -11.28 3.43 -13.07
N HIS A 58 -12.19 3.64 -12.11
CA HIS A 58 -12.52 4.99 -11.62
C HIS A 58 -12.54 5.07 -10.09
N PHE A 59 -11.35 5.05 -9.48
CA PHE A 59 -11.09 5.92 -8.34
C PHE A 59 -10.53 7.21 -8.96
N PHE A 60 -11.44 8.09 -9.38
CA PHE A 60 -11.05 9.47 -9.68
C PHE A 60 -10.86 10.18 -8.36
N GLU A 61 -9.83 11.02 -8.37
CA GLU A 61 -9.46 12.01 -7.38
C GLU A 61 -10.66 12.43 -6.50
N ALA A 62 -10.48 12.34 -5.19
CA ALA A 62 -11.06 13.40 -4.37
C ALA A 62 -10.27 14.67 -4.71
N GLU A 63 -10.55 15.24 -5.89
CA GLU A 63 -10.45 16.68 -6.06
C GLU A 63 -11.35 17.24 -4.97
N THR A 64 -10.74 17.67 -3.87
CA THR A 64 -11.25 18.85 -3.21
C THR A 64 -11.14 19.99 -4.22
N GLU A 65 -12.12 20.10 -5.12
CA GLU A 65 -12.60 21.39 -5.64
C GLU A 65 -13.13 22.17 -4.43
N TYR A 66 -12.21 22.67 -3.60
CA TYR A 66 -12.41 24.01 -3.08
C TYR A 66 -11.91 24.95 -4.15
N PRO A 67 -12.65 26.02 -4.47
CA PRO A 67 -12.23 26.96 -5.48
C PRO A 67 -10.81 27.44 -5.11
N ILE A 68 -9.87 27.24 -6.04
CA ILE A 68 -8.55 27.87 -6.01
C ILE A 68 -8.78 29.35 -6.41
N PRO A 69 -9.25 30.19 -5.49
CA PRO A 69 -8.61 31.49 -5.33
C PRO A 69 -8.53 31.89 -3.85
N ALA A 70 -7.69 31.22 -3.06
CA ALA A 70 -7.32 31.73 -1.73
C ALA A 70 -6.01 31.14 -1.19
N MET A 71 -4.95 31.06 -1.99
CA MET A 71 -3.61 30.86 -1.41
C MET A 71 -2.44 31.43 -2.21
N GLN A 72 -2.74 32.40 -3.08
CA GLN A 72 -1.71 33.24 -3.73
C GLN A 72 -1.52 34.60 -3.05
N LEU A 73 -2.26 34.92 -1.97
CA LEU A 73 -2.27 36.27 -1.37
C LEU A 73 -2.54 36.19 0.14
N ALA A 74 -1.60 35.68 0.92
CA ALA A 74 -1.44 36.02 2.34
C ALA A 74 -0.12 35.43 2.84
N LEU A 75 0.96 36.18 2.63
CA LEU A 75 2.11 36.36 3.52
C LEU A 75 3.22 36.98 2.68
N GLY A 76 3.16 38.31 2.58
CA GLY A 76 4.34 39.13 2.29
C GLY A 76 5.32 39.09 3.46
N GLN A 77 5.73 37.90 3.89
CA GLN A 77 6.85 37.70 4.79
C GLN A 77 7.77 36.64 4.20
N LYS A 78 8.88 37.17 3.71
CA LYS A 78 10.08 36.47 3.29
C LYS A 78 10.61 35.64 4.49
N GLN A 79 10.33 34.34 4.53
CA GLN A 79 11.16 33.42 5.32
C GLN A 79 12.35 33.04 4.44
N ASP A 80 13.41 33.84 4.54
CA ASP A 80 14.69 33.57 3.88
C ASP A 80 15.25 32.23 4.42
N GLY A 81 15.22 31.17 3.60
CA GLY A 81 16.10 30.00 3.79
C GLY A 81 15.50 28.59 3.76
N LEU A 82 14.18 28.39 3.93
CA LEU A 82 13.62 27.02 3.98
C LEU A 82 13.37 26.46 2.57
N GLU A 83 14.17 25.46 2.18
CA GLU A 83 14.03 24.76 0.91
C GLU A 83 12.69 23.99 0.87
N ARG A 84 11.85 24.26 -0.13
CA ARG A 84 10.58 23.55 -0.30
C ARG A 84 10.83 22.06 -0.51
N CYS A 85 9.96 21.23 0.05
CA CYS A 85 10.06 19.78 -0.04
C CYS A 85 8.74 19.11 -0.43
N VAL A 86 8.81 17.85 -0.87
CA VAL A 86 7.67 16.95 -1.05
C VAL A 86 7.92 15.68 -0.25
N ALA A 87 6.88 15.18 0.42
CA ALA A 87 6.95 13.92 1.14
C ALA A 87 6.77 12.75 0.16
N ALA A 88 7.82 11.94 -0.01
CA ALA A 88 7.77 10.71 -0.78
C ALA A 88 7.52 9.52 0.14
N LEU A 89 6.60 8.63 -0.25
CA LEU A 89 6.35 7.38 0.48
C LEU A 89 7.55 6.45 0.29
N ALA A 90 8.21 6.08 1.38
CA ALA A 90 9.39 5.22 1.37
C ALA A 90 9.07 3.79 1.80
N ARG A 91 8.15 3.62 2.76
CA ARG A 91 7.76 2.30 3.27
C ARG A 91 6.33 2.30 3.77
N VAL A 92 5.67 1.16 3.57
CA VAL A 92 4.39 0.83 4.19
C VAL A 92 4.65 -0.33 5.13
N GLU A 93 4.36 -0.16 6.41
CA GLU A 93 4.40 -1.27 7.35
C GLU A 93 3.23 -2.22 7.08
N ARG A 94 3.31 -3.40 7.71
CA ARG A 94 2.27 -4.40 7.58
C ARG A 94 0.88 -3.82 7.85
N THR A 95 -0.03 -4.16 6.95
CA THR A 95 -1.37 -3.60 6.87
C THR A 95 -2.37 -4.75 6.84
N ASP A 96 -3.19 -4.90 7.88
CA ASP A 96 -4.22 -5.96 7.99
C ASP A 96 -5.62 -5.40 7.63
N PHE A 97 -6.35 -6.08 6.76
CA PHE A 97 -7.72 -5.73 6.37
C PHE A 97 -8.71 -6.43 7.29
N LEU A 98 -9.23 -5.68 8.27
CA LEU A 98 -10.04 -6.19 9.36
C LEU A 98 -11.49 -6.44 8.95
N SER A 99 -12.04 -5.53 8.15
CA SER A 99 -13.41 -5.61 7.63
C SER A 99 -13.43 -5.14 6.19
N PRO A 100 -14.17 -5.84 5.30
CA PRO A 100 -14.36 -5.38 3.94
C PRO A 100 -15.17 -4.09 3.93
N MET A 101 -14.92 -3.26 2.93
CA MET A 101 -15.73 -2.09 2.61
C MET A 101 -16.53 -2.34 1.35
N CYS A 102 -17.80 -1.94 1.34
CA CYS A 102 -18.75 -2.21 0.27
C CYS A 102 -19.10 -0.96 -0.54
N ILE A 103 -19.57 -1.17 -1.77
CA ILE A 103 -20.11 -0.08 -2.61
C ILE A 103 -21.27 0.60 -1.88
N GLY A 104 -21.28 1.94 -1.92
CA GLY A 104 -22.26 2.77 -1.21
C GLY A 104 -21.90 3.08 0.24
N GLU A 105 -20.82 2.51 0.78
CA GLU A 105 -20.24 2.97 2.04
C GLU A 105 -19.33 4.19 1.82
N VAL A 106 -19.17 4.97 2.89
CA VAL A 106 -18.27 6.12 2.94
C VAL A 106 -16.99 5.71 3.66
N ALA A 107 -15.85 5.96 3.02
CA ALA A 107 -14.53 5.76 3.60
C ALA A 107 -14.11 7.03 4.35
N HIS A 108 -13.95 6.91 5.66
CA HIS A 108 -13.31 7.91 6.52
C HIS A 108 -11.86 7.53 6.71
N VAL A 109 -10.95 8.39 6.24
CA VAL A 109 -9.51 8.19 6.39
C VAL A 109 -8.99 9.25 7.32
N SER A 110 -8.44 8.82 8.46
CA SER A 110 -7.75 9.71 9.39
C SER A 110 -6.27 9.38 9.44
N ALA A 111 -5.43 10.40 9.35
CA ALA A 111 -3.99 10.26 9.42
C ALA A 111 -3.41 11.10 10.56
N GLU A 112 -2.41 10.56 11.24
CA GLU A 112 -1.72 11.21 12.34
C GLU A 112 -0.21 10.95 12.26
N ILE A 113 0.61 11.99 12.48
CA ILE A 113 2.05 11.84 12.63
C ILE A 113 2.35 11.28 14.02
N THR A 114 2.91 10.07 14.07
CA THR A 114 3.18 9.35 15.32
C THR A 114 4.63 9.43 15.75
N TYR A 115 5.57 9.66 14.83
CA TYR A 115 6.98 9.78 15.13
C TYR A 115 7.75 10.51 14.02
N THR A 116 8.84 11.19 14.36
CA THR A 116 9.80 11.74 13.40
C THR A 116 11.22 11.34 13.76
N SER A 117 11.97 10.81 12.79
CA SER A 117 13.42 10.69 12.85
C SER A 117 14.08 11.92 12.24
N LYS A 118 15.41 11.92 12.12
CA LYS A 118 16.16 12.98 11.42
C LYS A 118 15.68 13.21 9.98
N HIS A 119 15.29 12.16 9.27
CA HIS A 119 14.99 12.20 7.82
C HIS A 119 13.71 11.45 7.43
N SER A 120 12.90 11.01 8.39
CA SER A 120 11.67 10.27 8.09
C SER A 120 10.54 10.64 9.04
N VAL A 121 9.31 10.55 8.53
CA VAL A 121 8.07 10.77 9.28
C VAL A 121 7.30 9.45 9.32
N GLU A 122 6.95 8.98 10.50
CA GLU A 122 6.00 7.90 10.73
C GLU A 122 4.59 8.49 10.75
N VAL A 123 3.70 7.94 9.93
CA VAL A 123 2.30 8.35 9.85
C VAL A 123 1.42 7.14 10.04
N GLN A 124 0.55 7.19 11.05
CA GLN A 124 -0.46 6.19 11.27
C GLN A 124 -1.76 6.61 10.59
N VAL A 125 -2.35 5.69 9.84
CA VAL A 125 -3.59 5.90 9.11
C VAL A 125 -4.63 4.91 9.61
N ASN A 126 -5.82 5.41 9.94
CA ASN A 126 -6.99 4.59 10.25
C ASN A 126 -8.03 4.81 9.16
N VAL A 127 -8.57 3.71 8.63
CA VAL A 127 -9.64 3.73 7.64
C VAL A 127 -10.88 3.12 8.27
N MET A 128 -11.99 3.85 8.24
CA MET A 128 -13.29 3.42 8.75
C MET A 128 -14.32 3.48 7.63
N SER A 129 -15.13 2.45 7.52
CA SER A 129 -16.32 2.43 6.66
C SER A 129 -17.53 2.94 7.43
N GLU A 130 -18.39 3.70 6.77
CA GLU A 130 -19.70 4.10 7.26
C GLU A 130 -20.78 3.74 6.24
N ASN A 131 -21.74 2.92 6.66
CA ASN A 131 -22.92 2.65 5.86
C ASN A 131 -23.94 3.77 6.10
N ILE A 132 -24.14 4.65 5.12
CA ILE A 132 -24.98 5.84 5.26
C ILE A 132 -26.49 5.54 5.42
N LEU A 133 -26.93 4.33 5.06
CA LEU A 133 -28.33 3.94 5.21
C LEU A 133 -28.64 3.43 6.63
N THR A 134 -27.68 2.74 7.26
CA THR A 134 -27.85 2.13 8.59
C THR A 134 -27.14 2.89 9.71
N GLY A 135 -26.22 3.81 9.37
CA GLY A 135 -25.33 4.49 10.31
C GLY A 135 -24.21 3.60 10.87
N ALA A 136 -24.12 2.33 10.45
CA ALA A 136 -23.14 1.39 10.99
C ALA A 136 -21.71 1.79 10.56
N LYS A 137 -20.79 1.84 11.52
CA LYS A 137 -19.37 2.15 11.32
C LYS A 137 -18.49 0.95 11.64
N LYS A 138 -17.48 0.68 10.80
CA LYS A 138 -16.52 -0.41 11.03
C LYS A 138 -15.10 0.04 10.69
N LEU A 139 -14.15 -0.25 11.57
CA LEU A 139 -12.73 -0.10 11.28
C LEU A 139 -12.36 -1.13 10.19
N THR A 140 -11.92 -0.65 9.03
CA THR A 140 -11.58 -1.52 7.90
C THR A 140 -10.09 -1.82 7.89
N ASN A 141 -9.26 -0.81 8.17
CA ASN A 141 -7.83 -0.95 8.09
C ASN A 141 -7.10 0.02 9.02
N LYS A 142 -5.94 -0.44 9.50
CA LYS A 142 -4.94 0.38 10.16
C LYS A 142 -3.61 0.16 9.46
N ALA A 143 -2.96 1.25 9.07
CA ALA A 143 -1.67 1.23 8.38
C ALA A 143 -0.68 2.17 9.07
N THR A 144 0.60 1.83 9.00
CA THR A 144 1.69 2.73 9.39
C THR A 144 2.57 2.95 8.17
N LEU A 145 2.87 4.21 7.87
CA LEU A 145 3.58 4.64 6.67
C LEU A 145 4.83 5.42 7.08
N TRP A 146 5.90 5.28 6.32
CA TRP A 146 7.10 6.09 6.45
C TRP A 146 7.29 6.97 5.23
N TYR A 147 7.35 8.27 5.46
CA TYR A 147 7.62 9.28 4.45
C TYR A 147 9.01 9.89 4.61
N VAL A 148 9.61 10.31 3.51
CA VAL A 148 10.90 11.00 3.46
C VAL A 148 10.73 12.31 2.69
N PRO A 149 11.13 13.47 3.24
CA PRO A 149 11.06 14.74 2.52
C PRO A 149 12.19 14.84 1.49
N LEU A 150 11.82 15.10 0.24
CA LEU A 150 12.74 15.34 -0.88
C LEU A 150 12.66 16.81 -1.29
N SER A 151 13.81 17.42 -1.58
CA SER A 151 13.84 18.81 -2.06
C SER A 151 13.15 18.94 -3.42
N LEU A 152 12.39 20.03 -3.60
CA LEU A 152 11.79 20.36 -4.90
C LEU A 152 12.81 20.89 -5.91
N LYS A 153 13.97 21.39 -5.44
CA LYS A 153 15.05 21.88 -6.31
C LYS A 153 15.97 20.74 -6.76
N ASN A 154 16.29 19.84 -5.83
CA ASN A 154 17.07 18.65 -6.10
C ASN A 154 16.32 17.44 -5.52
N VAL A 155 15.59 16.75 -6.39
CA VAL A 155 14.69 15.64 -6.04
C VAL A 155 15.41 14.40 -5.50
N ASP A 156 16.74 14.35 -5.55
CA ASP A 156 17.56 13.30 -4.92
C ASP A 156 18.06 13.71 -3.52
N LYS A 157 17.92 14.99 -3.15
CA LYS A 157 18.35 15.51 -1.86
C LYS A 157 17.27 15.27 -0.81
N VAL A 158 17.59 14.39 0.14
CA VAL A 158 16.80 14.18 1.36
C VAL A 158 17.01 15.37 2.31
N LEU A 159 15.91 15.89 2.86
CA LEU A 159 15.92 17.00 3.81
C LEU A 159 15.75 16.52 5.25
N GLU A 160 16.03 17.41 6.22
CA GLU A 160 15.78 17.12 7.63
C GLU A 160 14.29 17.34 7.95
N VAL A 161 13.75 16.44 8.77
CA VAL A 161 12.36 16.50 9.23
C VAL A 161 12.30 17.35 10.49
N PRO A 162 11.40 18.35 10.57
CA PRO A 162 11.22 19.11 11.79
C PRO A 162 10.71 18.23 12.94
N PRO A 163 11.17 18.44 14.18
CA PRO A 163 10.80 17.58 15.30
C PRO A 163 9.31 17.70 15.64
N VAL A 164 8.71 16.56 16.00
CA VAL A 164 7.36 16.51 16.59
C VAL A 164 7.44 16.77 18.09
N VAL A 165 6.52 17.58 18.61
CA VAL A 165 6.27 17.69 20.05
C VAL A 165 5.33 16.58 20.49
N TYR A 166 5.81 15.71 21.37
CA TYR A 166 5.05 14.61 21.97
C TYR A 166 4.41 15.05 23.28
N SER A 167 3.22 14.53 23.57
CA SER A 167 2.55 14.78 24.84
C SER A 167 3.14 13.95 25.98
N ARG A 168 3.68 12.76 25.68
CA ARG A 168 4.31 11.84 26.64
C ARG A 168 5.62 11.31 26.08
N GLN A 169 6.65 11.21 26.93
CA GLN A 169 7.96 10.68 26.55
C GLN A 169 7.88 9.22 26.05
N GLU A 170 6.99 8.42 26.63
CA GLU A 170 6.74 7.03 26.21
C GLU A 170 6.37 6.92 24.72
N GLN A 171 5.61 7.87 24.18
CA GLN A 171 5.22 7.88 22.75
C GLN A 171 6.44 8.03 21.84
N GLU A 172 7.40 8.87 22.25
CA GLU A 172 8.64 9.06 21.52
C GLU A 172 9.53 7.82 21.59
N GLU A 173 9.63 7.18 22.75
CA GLU A 173 10.42 5.97 22.94
C GLU A 173 9.86 4.78 22.15
N GLU A 174 8.53 4.61 22.15
CA GLU A 174 7.87 3.60 21.31
C GLU A 174 8.05 3.86 19.82
N GLY A 175 7.88 5.12 19.38
CA GLY A 175 8.13 5.53 18.00
C GLY A 175 9.57 5.26 17.56
N ARG A 176 10.54 5.53 18.44
CA ARG A 176 11.96 5.22 18.22
C ARG A 176 12.22 3.72 18.10
N LYS A 177 11.63 2.90 18.97
CA LYS A 177 11.71 1.43 18.89
C LYS A 177 11.17 0.92 17.55
N ARG A 178 10.01 1.42 17.09
CA ARG A 178 9.44 1.07 15.77
C ARG A 178 10.36 1.51 14.63
N TYR A 179 10.91 2.72 14.69
CA TYR A 179 11.88 3.24 13.72
C TYR A 179 13.14 2.37 13.63
N GLU A 180 13.70 1.94 14.76
CA GLU A 180 14.88 1.08 14.79
C GLU A 180 14.57 -0.32 14.25
N ALA A 181 13.42 -0.90 14.62
CA ALA A 181 12.98 -2.20 14.13
C ALA A 181 12.86 -2.24 12.60
N GLN A 182 12.18 -1.26 11.98
CA GLN A 182 12.07 -1.22 10.52
C GLN A 182 13.42 -0.97 9.83
N LYS A 183 14.32 -0.21 10.47
CA LYS A 183 15.66 0.03 9.92
C LYS A 183 16.50 -1.24 9.92
N LEU A 184 16.40 -2.06 10.97
CA LEU A 184 17.09 -3.34 11.08
C LEU A 184 16.57 -4.36 10.04
N GLU A 185 15.25 -4.44 9.87
CA GLU A 185 14.61 -5.31 8.87
C GLU A 185 15.09 -5.00 7.44
N ARG A 186 15.27 -3.72 7.11
CA ARG A 186 15.77 -3.30 5.79
C ARG A 186 17.20 -3.77 5.52
N MET A 187 18.07 -3.79 6.53
CA MET A 187 19.47 -4.25 6.35
C MET A 187 19.57 -5.76 6.08
N GLY A 188 18.60 -6.54 6.57
CA GLY A 188 18.57 -8.00 6.37
C GLY A 188 18.02 -8.43 5.01
N THR A 189 17.32 -7.55 4.29
CA THR A 189 16.61 -7.95 3.07
C THR A 189 17.50 -7.81 1.84
N LYS A 190 18.08 -8.92 1.38
CA LYS A 190 18.80 -8.99 0.10
C LYS A 190 17.83 -9.30 -1.03
N TRP A 191 17.60 -8.34 -1.93
CA TRP A 191 16.77 -8.54 -3.11
C TRP A 191 17.56 -9.22 -4.23
N ARG A 192 16.94 -10.20 -4.87
CA ARG A 192 17.45 -10.78 -6.11
C ARG A 192 17.06 -9.84 -7.26
N ASN A 193 18.01 -9.01 -7.69
CA ASN A 193 17.87 -8.26 -8.93
C ASN A 193 17.93 -9.25 -10.11
N GLY A 194 16.97 -9.18 -11.02
CA GLY A 194 16.97 -10.01 -12.24
C GLY A 194 16.10 -11.26 -12.21
N ASP A 195 15.25 -11.45 -11.19
CA ASP A 195 14.18 -12.46 -11.24
C ASP A 195 13.20 -12.09 -12.38
N VAL A 196 13.43 -12.67 -13.56
CA VAL A 196 12.52 -12.52 -14.70
C VAL A 196 11.46 -13.61 -14.60
N VAL A 197 10.23 -13.17 -14.41
CA VAL A 197 9.05 -14.02 -14.37
C VAL A 197 8.70 -14.42 -15.81
N GLN A 198 9.19 -15.58 -16.26
CA GLN A 198 8.90 -16.09 -17.62
C GLN A 198 7.61 -16.92 -17.63
N PRO A 199 6.74 -16.76 -18.64
CA PRO A 199 5.56 -17.60 -18.80
C PRO A 199 5.97 -19.02 -19.19
N VAL A 200 5.45 -20.01 -18.48
CA VAL A 200 5.62 -21.44 -18.81
C VAL A 200 4.47 -21.87 -19.73
N LEU A 201 4.77 -22.61 -20.80
CA LEU A 201 3.74 -23.20 -21.66
C LEU A 201 3.04 -24.36 -20.92
N ASN A 202 1.71 -24.35 -20.94
CA ASN A 202 0.84 -25.40 -20.38
C ASN A 202 1.16 -25.78 -18.92
N PRO A 203 1.01 -24.84 -17.97
CA PRO A 203 1.27 -25.12 -16.58
C PRO A 203 0.22 -26.08 -15.99
N GLU A 204 0.66 -27.05 -15.20
CA GLU A 204 -0.20 -27.95 -14.44
C GLU A 204 -1.01 -27.17 -13.38
N PRO A 205 -2.27 -27.55 -13.09
CA PRO A 205 -3.05 -26.89 -12.05
C PRO A 205 -2.35 -26.90 -10.69
N ASN A 206 -2.61 -25.86 -9.89
CA ASN A 206 -2.07 -25.67 -8.54
C ASN A 206 -0.54 -25.47 -8.45
N THR A 207 0.16 -25.31 -9.57
CA THR A 207 1.58 -24.92 -9.61
C THR A 207 1.72 -23.40 -9.56
N VAL A 208 2.94 -22.91 -9.29
CA VAL A 208 3.25 -21.47 -9.31
C VAL A 208 2.96 -20.90 -10.70
N SER A 209 3.46 -21.57 -11.75
CA SER A 209 3.33 -21.18 -13.15
C SER A 209 1.88 -21.06 -13.63
N TYR A 210 0.94 -21.83 -13.06
CA TYR A 210 -0.49 -21.78 -13.43
C TYR A 210 -1.15 -20.44 -13.08
N SER A 211 -0.80 -19.91 -11.91
CA SER A 211 -1.39 -18.70 -11.34
C SER A 211 -0.55 -17.45 -11.64
N GLN A 212 0.73 -17.62 -11.95
CA GLN A 212 1.67 -16.54 -12.26
C GLN A 212 1.09 -15.57 -13.31
N SER A 213 1.15 -14.28 -13.00
CA SER A 213 0.55 -13.23 -13.82
C SER A 213 1.41 -11.97 -13.80
N SER A 214 1.28 -11.15 -14.83
CA SER A 214 1.94 -9.84 -14.90
C SER A 214 1.04 -8.79 -15.54
N LEU A 215 1.30 -7.54 -15.18
CA LEU A 215 0.68 -6.34 -15.75
C LEU A 215 1.80 -5.41 -16.19
N ILE A 216 1.66 -4.83 -17.39
CA ILE A 216 2.57 -3.81 -17.92
C ILE A 216 1.81 -2.50 -17.98
N HIS A 217 2.37 -1.45 -17.38
CA HIS A 217 1.75 -0.13 -17.31
C HIS A 217 2.72 0.95 -17.79
N LEU A 218 2.30 1.77 -18.75
CA LEU A 218 3.05 2.96 -19.14
C LEU A 218 2.68 4.11 -18.21
N VAL A 219 3.68 4.65 -17.51
CA VAL A 219 3.46 5.72 -16.54
C VAL A 219 3.07 7.02 -17.25
N GLY A 220 1.81 7.41 -17.07
CA GLY A 220 1.23 8.64 -17.59
C GLY A 220 1.42 9.86 -16.67
N PRO A 221 0.96 11.04 -17.11
CA PRO A 221 1.01 12.26 -16.30
C PRO A 221 0.16 12.18 -15.01
N SER A 222 -1.03 11.59 -15.07
CA SER A 222 -1.94 11.45 -13.91
C SER A 222 -1.40 10.52 -12.84
N ASP A 223 -0.51 9.60 -13.20
CA ASP A 223 0.12 8.68 -12.24
C ASP A 223 1.16 9.40 -11.36
N CYS A 224 1.59 10.57 -11.79
CA CYS A 224 2.75 11.27 -11.25
C CYS A 224 2.38 12.44 -10.35
N THR A 225 3.20 12.63 -9.32
CA THR A 225 3.32 13.86 -8.58
C THR A 225 3.69 15.03 -9.51
N LEU A 226 3.52 16.26 -9.03
CA LEU A 226 3.91 17.49 -9.75
C LEU A 226 5.36 17.46 -10.28
N HIS A 227 6.23 16.66 -9.66
CA HIS A 227 7.65 16.56 -9.97
C HIS A 227 7.99 15.41 -10.93
N GLY A 228 6.97 14.76 -11.52
CA GLY A 228 7.15 13.72 -12.54
C GLY A 228 7.54 12.35 -11.99
N PHE A 229 7.36 12.11 -10.69
CA PHE A 229 7.51 10.78 -10.07
C PHE A 229 6.17 10.17 -9.72
N VAL A 230 6.05 8.86 -9.89
CA VAL A 230 4.82 8.09 -9.61
C VAL A 230 4.43 8.19 -8.14
N HIS A 231 3.13 8.35 -7.88
CA HIS A 231 2.57 8.24 -6.54
C HIS A 231 2.65 6.80 -6.02
N GLY A 232 3.04 6.62 -4.76
CA GLY A 232 3.10 5.28 -4.15
C GLY A 232 1.77 4.53 -4.21
N GLY A 233 0.64 5.24 -4.11
CA GLY A 233 -0.71 4.68 -4.24
C GLY A 233 -0.98 3.99 -5.58
N VAL A 234 -0.50 4.58 -6.69
CA VAL A 234 -0.65 3.99 -8.03
C VAL A 234 0.08 2.67 -8.10
N THR A 235 1.33 2.63 -7.64
CA THR A 235 2.13 1.39 -7.60
C THR A 235 1.47 0.32 -6.72
N MET A 236 1.00 0.68 -5.53
CA MET A 236 0.32 -0.26 -4.62
C MET A 236 -0.98 -0.82 -5.21
N LYS A 237 -1.76 0.02 -5.90
CA LYS A 237 -2.98 -0.41 -6.60
C LYS A 237 -2.66 -1.47 -7.66
N LEU A 238 -1.69 -1.21 -8.53
CA LEU A 238 -1.28 -2.15 -9.57
C LEU A 238 -0.70 -3.45 -8.99
N MET A 239 0.01 -3.37 -7.85
CA MET A 239 0.49 -4.55 -7.13
C MET A 239 -0.66 -5.42 -6.61
N ASP A 240 -1.68 -4.80 -5.99
CA ASP A 240 -2.86 -5.51 -5.50
C ASP A 240 -3.69 -6.11 -6.64
N GLU A 241 -3.84 -5.40 -7.77
CA GLU A 241 -4.51 -5.93 -8.96
C GLU A 241 -3.85 -7.22 -9.47
N VAL A 242 -2.51 -7.21 -9.61
CA VAL A 242 -1.78 -8.40 -10.04
C VAL A 242 -1.87 -9.52 -9.02
N ALA A 243 -1.73 -9.22 -7.72
CA ALA A 243 -1.88 -10.22 -6.67
C ALA A 243 -3.30 -10.84 -6.66
N GLY A 244 -4.33 -10.02 -6.83
CA GLY A 244 -5.72 -10.46 -6.93
C GLY A 244 -5.95 -11.36 -8.14
N ILE A 245 -5.35 -11.05 -9.30
CA ILE A 245 -5.40 -11.92 -10.48
C ILE A 245 -4.74 -13.27 -10.19
N VAL A 246 -3.54 -13.28 -9.59
CA VAL A 246 -2.84 -14.52 -9.21
C VAL A 246 -3.69 -15.37 -8.26
N ALA A 247 -4.22 -14.76 -7.20
CA ALA A 247 -5.09 -15.42 -6.22
C ALA A 247 -6.35 -16.01 -6.87
N ALA A 248 -7.01 -15.22 -7.72
CA ALA A 248 -8.24 -15.63 -8.41
C ALA A 248 -7.99 -16.78 -9.39
N ARG A 249 -6.88 -16.75 -10.14
CA ARG A 249 -6.48 -17.84 -11.04
C ARG A 249 -6.25 -19.15 -10.29
N HIS A 250 -5.61 -19.08 -9.12
CA HIS A 250 -5.34 -20.25 -8.30
C HIS A 250 -6.59 -20.82 -7.62
N CYS A 251 -7.37 -19.97 -6.94
CA CYS A 251 -8.53 -20.42 -6.16
C CYS A 251 -9.78 -20.69 -6.99
N LYS A 252 -10.00 -19.95 -8.09
CA LYS A 252 -11.25 -19.99 -8.89
C LYS A 252 -12.52 -19.67 -8.07
N THR A 253 -12.38 -18.86 -7.03
CA THR A 253 -13.48 -18.44 -6.15
C THR A 253 -13.41 -16.93 -5.89
N ASN A 254 -14.36 -16.41 -5.10
CA ASN A 254 -14.24 -15.07 -4.53
C ASN A 254 -13.02 -14.98 -3.60
N ILE A 255 -12.22 -13.94 -3.76
CA ILE A 255 -10.97 -13.73 -3.03
C ILE A 255 -10.90 -12.28 -2.53
N VAL A 256 -10.28 -12.10 -1.38
CA VAL A 256 -10.07 -10.78 -0.79
C VAL A 256 -8.66 -10.67 -0.21
N THR A 257 -8.11 -9.47 -0.22
CA THR A 257 -6.83 -9.16 0.43
C THR A 257 -7.03 -9.17 1.94
N ALA A 258 -6.32 -10.04 2.66
CA ALA A 258 -6.39 -10.14 4.11
C ALA A 258 -5.31 -9.30 4.80
N SER A 259 -4.11 -9.29 4.23
CA SER A 259 -3.04 -8.39 4.69
C SER A 259 -2.01 -8.17 3.60
N VAL A 260 -1.28 -7.08 3.71
CA VAL A 260 -0.06 -6.84 2.94
C VAL A 260 1.08 -6.66 3.92
N ASP A 261 2.14 -7.43 3.71
CA ASP A 261 3.37 -7.29 4.47
C ASP A 261 4.11 -6.03 4.03
N ALA A 262 5.24 -5.73 4.67
CA ALA A 262 5.89 -4.46 4.45
C ALA A 262 6.27 -4.21 2.98
N ILE A 263 5.86 -3.06 2.45
CA ILE A 263 6.19 -2.59 1.11
C ILE A 263 7.37 -1.64 1.23
N ASN A 264 8.44 -1.91 0.48
CA ASN A 264 9.58 -1.00 0.39
C ASN A 264 9.64 -0.42 -1.02
N PHE A 265 9.73 0.92 -1.09
CA PHE A 265 9.98 1.64 -2.33
C PHE A 265 11.48 1.88 -2.44
N HIS A 266 12.15 1.11 -3.31
CA HIS A 266 13.61 1.08 -3.44
C HIS A 266 14.14 2.24 -4.25
N ASP A 267 13.43 2.61 -5.31
CA ASP A 267 13.81 3.71 -6.20
C ASP A 267 12.57 4.35 -6.83
N LYS A 268 12.71 5.61 -7.24
CA LYS A 268 11.64 6.40 -7.83
C LYS A 268 11.34 5.93 -9.25
N ILE A 269 10.07 5.97 -9.63
CA ILE A 269 9.62 5.71 -11.00
C ILE A 269 9.29 7.05 -11.65
N ARG A 270 9.86 7.33 -12.82
CA ARG A 270 9.63 8.58 -13.55
C ARG A 270 8.49 8.44 -14.55
N LYS A 271 7.83 9.56 -14.85
CA LYS A 271 6.91 9.69 -15.98
C LYS A 271 7.55 9.16 -17.27
N GLY A 272 6.80 8.37 -18.04
CA GLY A 272 7.28 7.76 -19.29
C GLY A 272 8.10 6.47 -19.10
N CYS A 273 8.37 6.03 -17.87
CA CYS A 273 8.82 4.66 -17.63
C CYS A 273 7.69 3.67 -17.96
N VAL A 274 8.05 2.49 -18.45
CA VAL A 274 7.17 1.33 -18.50
C VAL A 274 7.48 0.50 -17.26
N ILE A 275 6.47 0.22 -16.45
CA ILE A 275 6.60 -0.63 -15.28
C ILE A 275 5.97 -2.00 -15.55
N THR A 276 6.68 -3.05 -15.16
CA THR A 276 6.19 -4.43 -15.18
C THR A 276 5.95 -4.87 -13.75
N ILE A 277 4.70 -5.11 -13.40
CA ILE A 277 4.29 -5.67 -12.12
C ILE A 277 4.11 -7.15 -12.33
N SER A 278 4.91 -7.97 -11.66
CA SER A 278 4.87 -9.42 -11.78
C SER A 278 4.49 -10.04 -10.44
N GLY A 279 3.53 -10.96 -10.47
CA GLY A 279 3.01 -11.64 -9.28
C GLY A 279 3.14 -13.15 -9.43
N ARG A 280 3.56 -13.80 -8.35
CA ARG A 280 3.64 -15.26 -8.25
C ARG A 280 3.30 -15.72 -6.85
N MET A 281 2.63 -16.86 -6.71
CA MET A 281 2.44 -17.44 -5.39
C MET A 281 3.77 -17.94 -4.83
N THR A 282 3.91 -17.81 -3.51
CA THR A 282 5.07 -18.30 -2.76
C THR A 282 4.68 -19.38 -1.78
N PHE A 283 3.53 -19.28 -1.12
CA PHE A 283 3.12 -20.21 -0.07
C PHE A 283 1.59 -20.30 0.03
N THR A 284 1.07 -21.46 0.44
CA THR A 284 -0.34 -21.63 0.81
C THR A 284 -0.44 -22.24 2.20
N SER A 285 -1.29 -21.66 3.05
CA SER A 285 -1.78 -22.34 4.26
C SER A 285 -3.04 -23.14 3.90
N ASN A 286 -3.73 -23.69 4.92
CA ASN A 286 -5.03 -24.32 4.71
C ASN A 286 -6.11 -23.34 4.20
N LYS A 287 -6.00 -22.04 4.50
CA LYS A 287 -7.06 -21.04 4.22
C LYS A 287 -6.55 -19.71 3.64
N SER A 288 -5.26 -19.59 3.35
CA SER A 288 -4.66 -18.36 2.85
C SER A 288 -3.59 -18.64 1.82
N MET A 289 -3.37 -17.67 0.94
CA MET A 289 -2.32 -17.68 -0.09
C MET A 289 -1.39 -16.51 0.16
N GLU A 290 -0.08 -16.74 0.09
CA GLU A 290 0.95 -15.71 0.03
C GLU A 290 1.40 -15.53 -1.41
N ILE A 291 1.44 -14.28 -1.86
CA ILE A 291 1.78 -13.88 -3.22
C ILE A 291 2.88 -12.82 -3.15
N GLU A 292 4.00 -13.12 -3.78
CA GLU A 292 5.07 -12.15 -3.99
C GLU A 292 4.75 -11.29 -5.22
N VAL A 293 4.86 -9.98 -5.06
CA VAL A 293 4.72 -9.02 -6.15
C VAL A 293 5.97 -8.17 -6.27
N LEU A 294 6.49 -8.09 -7.49
CA LEU A 294 7.71 -7.37 -7.84
C LEU A 294 7.39 -6.32 -8.89
N VAL A 295 7.90 -5.11 -8.71
CA VAL A 295 7.71 -3.98 -9.63
C VAL A 295 9.05 -3.60 -10.24
N ASP A 296 9.21 -3.91 -11.52
CA ASP A 296 10.39 -3.52 -12.30
C ASP A 296 10.07 -2.33 -13.20
N ALA A 297 11.00 -1.38 -13.30
CA ALA A 297 10.85 -0.17 -14.10
C ALA A 297 11.87 -0.14 -15.25
N ASP A 298 11.37 0.08 -16.46
CA ASP A 298 12.12 0.22 -17.70
C ASP A 298 12.01 1.67 -18.22
N PRO A 299 13.08 2.46 -18.21
CA PRO A 299 13.08 3.77 -18.86
C PRO A 299 13.15 3.59 -20.39
N VAL A 300 12.08 3.94 -21.10
CA VAL A 300 11.96 3.65 -22.56
C VAL A 300 12.67 4.68 -23.44
N VAL A 301 12.74 5.95 -23.02
CA VAL A 301 13.26 7.04 -23.86
C VAL A 301 14.51 7.67 -23.23
N GLY A 302 15.57 7.80 -24.02
CA GLY A 302 16.71 8.69 -23.73
C GLY A 302 17.61 8.29 -22.55
N SER A 303 17.55 7.04 -22.09
CA SER A 303 18.32 6.59 -20.93
C SER A 303 19.20 5.38 -21.27
N SER A 304 20.48 5.42 -20.86
CA SER A 304 21.37 4.25 -20.80
C SER A 304 21.11 3.37 -19.57
N GLN A 305 20.13 3.76 -18.73
CA GLN A 305 19.79 3.08 -17.49
C GLN A 305 19.07 1.76 -17.80
N LYS A 306 19.58 0.67 -17.25
CA LYS A 306 18.97 -0.66 -17.34
C LYS A 306 17.72 -0.74 -16.45
N ARG A 307 16.87 -1.74 -16.72
CA ARG A 307 15.78 -2.15 -15.84
C ARG A 307 16.23 -2.21 -14.38
N TYR A 308 15.41 -1.67 -13.48
CA TYR A 308 15.67 -1.72 -12.04
C TYR A 308 14.41 -2.07 -11.25
N ARG A 309 14.61 -2.67 -10.07
CA ARG A 309 13.53 -3.01 -9.13
C ARG A 309 13.11 -1.76 -8.38
N ALA A 310 11.87 -1.31 -8.56
CA ALA A 310 11.33 -0.12 -7.91
C ALA A 310 10.63 -0.44 -6.58
N ALA A 311 9.91 -1.55 -6.50
CA ALA A 311 9.20 -1.97 -5.29
C ALA A 311 9.02 -3.49 -5.22
N SER A 312 8.77 -4.00 -4.02
CA SER A 312 8.42 -5.39 -3.76
C SER A 312 7.54 -5.51 -2.52
N ALA A 313 6.67 -6.52 -2.50
CA ALA A 313 5.81 -6.82 -1.36
C ALA A 313 5.33 -8.28 -1.37
N PHE A 314 4.83 -8.73 -0.21
CA PHE A 314 4.07 -9.97 -0.08
C PHE A 314 2.62 -9.64 0.29
N PHE A 315 1.69 -10.21 -0.47
CA PHE A 315 0.25 -10.09 -0.24
C PHE A 315 -0.28 -11.40 0.32
N THR A 316 -1.12 -11.32 1.34
CA THR A 316 -1.88 -12.47 1.84
C THR A 316 -3.33 -12.34 1.39
N TYR A 317 -3.79 -13.31 0.62
CA TYR A 317 -5.18 -13.42 0.16
C TYR A 317 -5.90 -14.57 0.84
N VAL A 318 -7.22 -14.42 1.00
CA VAL A 318 -8.11 -15.48 1.49
C VAL A 318 -9.29 -15.65 0.54
N SER A 319 -9.78 -16.88 0.42
CA SER A 319 -11.03 -17.19 -0.27
C SER A 319 -12.20 -17.04 0.69
N LEU A 320 -13.30 -16.41 0.26
CA LEU A 320 -14.50 -16.24 1.07
C LEU A 320 -15.72 -16.94 0.46
N SER A 321 -16.56 -17.51 1.32
CA SER A 321 -17.91 -17.98 0.95
C SER A 321 -18.87 -16.82 0.68
N GLN A 322 -20.08 -17.11 0.20
CA GLN A 322 -21.12 -16.08 0.02
C GLN A 322 -21.52 -15.40 1.34
N GLU A 323 -21.39 -16.12 2.46
CA GLU A 323 -21.62 -15.63 3.82
C GLU A 323 -20.40 -14.93 4.43
N GLY A 324 -19.33 -14.69 3.64
CA GLY A 324 -18.12 -14.00 4.07
C GLY A 324 -17.20 -14.83 4.96
N ARG A 325 -17.33 -16.17 4.97
CA ARG A 325 -16.47 -17.05 5.80
C ARG A 325 -15.25 -17.55 5.03
N PRO A 326 -14.04 -17.58 5.63
CA PRO A 326 -12.85 -18.12 4.98
C PRO A 326 -12.97 -19.60 4.60
N LEU A 327 -12.81 -19.90 3.31
CA LEU A 327 -12.82 -21.24 2.73
C LEU A 327 -11.42 -21.85 2.69
N PRO A 328 -11.30 -23.19 2.67
CA PRO A 328 -10.04 -23.85 2.35
C PRO A 328 -9.54 -23.46 0.96
N VAL A 329 -8.23 -23.26 0.81
CA VAL A 329 -7.60 -22.92 -0.49
C VAL A 329 -6.88 -24.13 -1.10
N PRO A 330 -6.85 -24.27 -2.44
CA PRO A 330 -6.05 -25.29 -3.10
C PRO A 330 -4.58 -25.18 -2.69
N GLN A 331 -3.94 -26.30 -2.36
CA GLN A 331 -2.55 -26.28 -1.93
C GLN A 331 -1.62 -26.05 -3.12
N LEU A 332 -0.70 -25.10 -2.98
CA LEU A 332 0.34 -24.85 -3.96
C LEU A 332 1.34 -26.01 -3.97
N VAL A 333 1.64 -26.51 -5.17
CA VAL A 333 2.67 -27.52 -5.39
C VAL A 333 3.90 -26.84 -6.03
N PRO A 334 4.96 -26.55 -5.25
CA PRO A 334 6.21 -26.01 -5.80
C PRO A 334 7.00 -27.10 -6.53
N GLU A 335 7.46 -26.80 -7.74
CA GLU A 335 8.15 -27.75 -8.61
C GLU A 335 9.67 -27.56 -8.56
N THR A 336 10.12 -26.31 -8.73
CA THR A 336 11.55 -25.98 -8.80
C THR A 336 12.17 -25.79 -7.41
N GLU A 337 13.49 -25.91 -7.31
CA GLU A 337 14.20 -25.69 -6.04
C GLU A 337 14.02 -24.27 -5.49
N ASP A 338 13.99 -23.26 -6.37
CA ASP A 338 13.70 -21.88 -5.95
C ASP A 338 12.25 -21.71 -5.48
N GLU A 339 11.28 -22.43 -6.06
CA GLU A 339 9.89 -22.42 -5.59
C GLU A 339 9.77 -23.09 -4.22
N LYS A 340 10.40 -24.25 -4.01
CA LYS A 340 10.41 -24.93 -2.71
C LYS A 340 11.06 -24.07 -1.63
N LYS A 341 12.17 -23.40 -1.97
CA LYS A 341 12.82 -22.45 -1.07
C LYS A 341 11.89 -21.30 -0.70
N ARG A 342 11.24 -20.66 -1.69
CA ARG A 342 10.26 -19.58 -1.45
C ARG A 342 9.06 -20.07 -0.62
N PHE A 343 8.65 -21.32 -0.80
CA PHE A 343 7.58 -21.94 -0.02
C PHE A 343 7.94 -22.08 1.45
N GLU A 344 9.14 -22.57 1.77
CA GLU A 344 9.59 -22.66 3.16
C GLU A 344 9.84 -21.28 3.79
N GLU A 345 10.36 -20.32 3.03
CA GLU A 345 10.48 -18.92 3.50
C GLU A 345 9.11 -18.30 3.80
N GLY A 346 8.10 -18.54 2.94
CA GLY A 346 6.72 -18.09 3.15
C GLY A 346 6.04 -18.75 4.34
N LYS A 347 6.29 -20.05 4.55
CA LYS A 347 5.86 -20.75 5.76
C LYS A 347 6.51 -20.15 7.02
N GLY A 348 7.79 -19.80 6.94
CA GLY A 348 8.51 -19.10 8.01
C GLY A 348 7.86 -17.77 8.36
N ARG A 349 7.59 -16.92 7.36
CA ARG A 349 6.85 -15.65 7.53
C ARG A 349 5.48 -15.89 8.16
N TYR A 350 4.71 -16.84 7.64
CA TYR A 350 3.39 -17.19 8.17
C TYR A 350 3.42 -17.59 9.64
N LEU A 351 4.37 -18.44 10.06
CA LEU A 351 4.50 -18.88 11.46
C LEU A 351 4.87 -17.73 12.39
N GLN A 352 5.81 -16.87 11.98
CA GLN A 352 6.16 -15.66 12.73
C GLN A 352 4.95 -14.75 12.93
N MET A 353 4.14 -14.55 11.88
CA MET A 353 2.92 -13.74 11.97
C MET A 353 1.86 -14.38 12.85
N LYS A 354 1.69 -15.70 12.76
CA LYS A 354 0.76 -16.44 13.62
C LYS A 354 1.15 -16.30 15.10
N ALA A 355 2.44 -16.42 15.42
CA ALA A 355 2.95 -16.24 16.78
C ALA A 355 2.71 -14.81 17.31
N LYS A 356 2.98 -13.78 16.49
CA LYS A 356 2.71 -12.37 16.85
C LYS A 356 1.24 -12.13 17.17
N ARG A 357 0.32 -12.71 16.38
CA ARG A 357 -1.13 -12.59 16.62
C ARG A 357 -1.57 -13.28 17.91
N GLN A 358 -0.99 -14.44 18.24
CA GLN A 358 -1.30 -15.16 19.47
C GLN A 358 -0.78 -14.45 20.72
N GLY A 359 0.41 -13.86 20.66
CA GLY A 359 0.97 -13.06 21.77
C GLY A 359 0.26 -11.73 22.03
N GLN A 360 -0.47 -11.20 21.04
CA GLN A 360 -1.30 -9.99 21.20
C GLN A 360 -2.72 -10.30 21.71
N ALA A 361 -3.13 -11.57 21.76
CA ALA A 361 -4.47 -11.99 22.14
C ALA A 361 -4.62 -12.35 23.64
N GLU A 362 -3.57 -12.22 24.45
CA GLU A 362 -3.71 -12.26 25.91
C GLU A 362 -4.30 -10.93 26.40
N PRO A 363 -5.42 -10.94 27.15
CA PRO A 363 -5.94 -9.72 27.76
C PRO A 363 -4.92 -9.22 28.78
N GLN A 364 -4.53 -7.93 28.67
CA GLN A 364 -3.97 -7.26 29.84
C GLN A 364 -5.02 -7.32 30.97
N PRO A 365 -4.64 -7.78 32.17
CA PRO A 365 -5.58 -8.02 33.28
C PRO A 365 -6.26 -6.75 33.80
#